data_AF-A0A6G6KC39-F1
#
_entry.id   AF-A0A6G6KC39-F1
#
_cell.length_a   1.000
_cell.length_b   1.000
_cell.length_c   1.000
_cell.angle_alpha   90.00
_cell.angle_beta   90.00
_cell.angle_gamma   90.00
#
_symmetry.space_group_name_H-M   'P 1'
#
loop_
_entity.id
_entity.type
_entity.pdbx_description
1 polymer ?
#
loop_
_entity_poly.entity_id
_entity_poly.type
_entity_poly.pdbx_seq_one_letter_code
_entity_poly.pdbx_strand_id
1 'polypeptide(L)'
;MTRLVVCLLVSAGIWVGEATAAGNASDARELTKALEGTKWLWHGKEDRVLELRKGGKFDLDDWAQQGISAEWKVTGPKEVTVTVVSQKFRDLTATLVFDDGLNSFTGHDLDKKRVITPSPRLGKNGQGGLAQAELTKLLGGTQWHWHGKPDRVLELRKDGTFQLDDWAQQGITATWRVTGQREVTVTVTSQKFKNLTATLIFTEDFSAFTGTDLDKNRIIAVSPRVDAGAILALNLGGTRWLWHGKQDRVLHLRSDGRFELDDWAQQGITAIWQGTGPREVTVTVTSQKFRDLTATLIFDDALTSFTGTDLDKNRQIVRSPRVGN
;
A
#
# COMPACT_ATOMS: atom_id res chain seq x y z
N MET A 1 -49.42 -59.72 -17.71
CA MET A 1 -48.03 -60.23 -17.86
C MET A 1 -47.23 -59.14 -18.56
N THR A 2 -46.85 -58.06 -17.89
CA THR A 2 -45.73 -57.92 -16.95
C THR A 2 -44.38 -58.31 -17.56
N ARG A 3 -43.60 -57.32 -18.00
CA ARG A 3 -42.20 -57.13 -17.60
C ARG A 3 -41.80 -55.67 -17.82
N LEU A 4 -41.70 -54.99 -16.68
CA LEU A 4 -41.04 -53.71 -16.44
C LEU A 4 -39.55 -53.87 -16.78
N VAL A 5 -38.98 -52.96 -17.58
CA VAL A 5 -37.54 -52.68 -17.56
C VAL A 5 -37.38 -51.24 -17.09
N VAL A 6 -36.83 -51.12 -15.89
CA VAL A 6 -36.44 -49.87 -15.25
C VAL A 6 -35.05 -49.52 -15.77
N CYS A 7 -34.92 -48.41 -16.50
CA CYS A 7 -33.62 -47.76 -16.69
C CYS A 7 -33.53 -46.58 -15.74
N LEU A 8 -32.60 -46.67 -14.79
CA LEU A 8 -32.24 -45.63 -13.85
C LEU A 8 -31.43 -44.51 -14.52
N LEU A 9 -31.72 -43.29 -14.04
CA LEU A 9 -31.05 -42.00 -14.22
C LEU A 9 -29.51 -42.03 -14.21
N VAL A 10 -28.89 -41.16 -15.04
CA VAL A 10 -27.93 -40.13 -14.56
C VAL A 10 -28.08 -38.89 -15.43
N SER A 11 -28.75 -37.86 -14.92
CA SER A 11 -28.69 -36.50 -15.46
C SER A 11 -27.41 -35.87 -14.93
N ALA A 12 -26.37 -35.74 -15.77
CA ALA A 12 -25.20 -34.95 -15.44
C ALA A 12 -25.56 -33.46 -15.47
N GLY A 13 -26.03 -32.95 -14.33
CA GLY A 13 -26.06 -31.52 -14.06
C GLY A 13 -24.63 -31.02 -13.98
N ILE A 14 -24.20 -30.24 -14.96
CA ILE A 14 -22.94 -29.51 -14.91
C ILE A 14 -23.09 -28.46 -13.80
N TRP A 15 -22.47 -28.75 -12.66
CA TRP A 15 -22.22 -27.78 -11.61
C TRP A 15 -21.26 -26.71 -12.15
N VAL A 16 -21.80 -25.57 -12.59
CA VAL A 16 -21.04 -24.33 -12.71
C VAL A 16 -21.24 -23.56 -11.43
N GLY A 17 -20.32 -23.70 -10.48
CA GLY A 17 -20.33 -22.87 -9.28
C GLY A 17 -19.51 -23.46 -8.16
N GLU A 18 -18.18 -23.27 -8.18
CA GLU A 18 -17.35 -23.28 -6.96
C GLU A 18 -15.89 -22.82 -7.16
N ALA A 19 -15.59 -21.98 -8.15
CA ALA A 19 -14.23 -21.44 -8.32
C ALA A 19 -14.01 -20.04 -7.69
N THR A 20 -15.08 -19.29 -7.38
CA THR A 20 -14.98 -17.91 -6.83
C THR A 20 -15.03 -17.85 -5.30
N ALA A 21 -15.54 -18.88 -4.62
CA ALA A 21 -15.62 -18.90 -3.16
C ALA A 21 -14.29 -19.29 -2.49
N ALA A 22 -13.49 -20.16 -3.13
CA ALA A 22 -12.25 -20.66 -2.57
C ALA A 22 -11.13 -19.59 -2.52
N GLY A 23 -11.00 -18.77 -3.57
CA GLY A 23 -10.03 -17.65 -3.61
C GLY A 23 -10.40 -16.53 -2.63
N ASN A 24 -11.67 -16.14 -2.56
CA ASN A 24 -12.13 -15.16 -1.58
C ASN A 24 -11.95 -15.64 -0.13
N ALA A 25 -12.05 -16.95 0.12
CA ALA A 25 -11.88 -17.51 1.46
C ALA A 25 -10.40 -17.58 1.91
N SER A 26 -9.46 -17.82 0.99
CA SER A 26 -8.01 -17.73 1.30
C SER A 26 -7.63 -16.29 1.59
N ASP A 27 -8.08 -15.36 0.75
CA ASP A 27 -7.71 -13.95 0.83
C ASP A 27 -8.30 -13.31 2.11
N ALA A 28 -9.54 -13.68 2.47
CA ALA A 28 -10.16 -13.24 3.70
C ALA A 28 -9.45 -13.78 4.97
N ARG A 29 -8.95 -15.02 4.93
CA ARG A 29 -8.20 -15.61 6.04
C ARG A 29 -6.82 -14.96 6.20
N GLU A 30 -6.13 -14.69 5.11
CA GLU A 30 -4.85 -14.00 5.11
C GLU A 30 -4.98 -12.57 5.63
N LEU A 31 -5.97 -11.82 5.14
CA LEU A 31 -6.25 -10.46 5.62
C LEU A 31 -6.63 -10.45 7.10
N THR A 32 -7.48 -11.37 7.55
CA THR A 32 -7.83 -11.51 8.98
C THR A 32 -6.57 -11.69 9.81
N LYS A 33 -5.69 -12.63 9.43
CA LYS A 33 -4.43 -12.90 10.14
C LYS A 33 -3.47 -11.70 10.13
N ALA A 34 -3.45 -10.91 9.06
CA ALA A 34 -2.60 -9.73 8.94
C ALA A 34 -3.08 -8.56 9.83
N LEU A 35 -4.39 -8.46 10.05
CA LEU A 35 -5.02 -7.42 10.84
C LEU A 35 -5.15 -7.75 12.34
N GLU A 36 -5.10 -9.01 12.74
CA GLU A 36 -5.16 -9.38 14.16
C GLU A 36 -4.02 -8.77 14.99
N GLY A 37 -4.40 -8.09 16.08
CA GLY A 37 -3.49 -7.42 17.01
C GLY A 37 -2.88 -6.14 16.45
N THR A 38 -3.50 -5.53 15.44
CA THR A 38 -3.04 -4.26 14.87
C THR A 38 -3.76 -3.09 15.52
N LYS A 39 -3.02 -2.00 15.71
CA LYS A 39 -3.55 -0.75 16.25
C LYS A 39 -3.54 0.31 15.17
N TRP A 40 -4.49 1.24 15.23
CA TRP A 40 -4.63 2.29 14.24
C TRP A 40 -5.20 3.54 14.89
N LEU A 41 -4.93 4.70 14.31
CA LEU A 41 -5.64 5.91 14.70
C LEU A 41 -7.04 5.89 14.07
N TRP A 42 -8.08 6.21 14.82
CA TRP A 42 -9.44 6.36 14.30
C TRP A 42 -9.68 7.82 13.92
N HIS A 43 -10.04 8.05 12.66
CA HIS A 43 -10.07 9.40 12.06
C HIS A 43 -8.72 10.13 12.12
N GLY A 44 -7.61 9.40 12.11
CA GLY A 44 -6.26 9.99 12.17
C GLY A 44 -6.00 10.80 13.45
N LYS A 45 -6.78 10.59 14.52
CA LYS A 45 -6.62 11.30 15.79
C LYS A 45 -5.81 10.48 16.79
N GLU A 46 -4.77 11.09 17.36
CA GLU A 46 -3.86 10.46 18.33
C GLU A 46 -4.55 9.99 19.62
N ASP A 47 -5.60 10.70 20.05
CA ASP A 47 -6.37 10.38 21.25
C ASP A 47 -7.42 9.28 21.02
N ARG A 48 -7.53 8.75 19.81
CA ARG A 48 -8.52 7.73 19.44
C ARG A 48 -7.84 6.56 18.77
N VAL A 49 -7.26 5.67 19.58
CA VAL A 49 -6.64 4.44 19.10
C VAL A 49 -7.68 3.33 19.01
N LEU A 50 -7.77 2.70 17.85
CA LEU A 50 -8.50 1.46 17.66
C LEU A 50 -7.54 0.26 17.67
N GLU A 51 -8.01 -0.87 18.15
CA GLU A 51 -7.32 -2.15 18.08
C GLU A 51 -8.22 -3.22 17.45
N LEU A 52 -7.74 -3.84 16.36
CA LEU A 52 -8.37 -5.02 15.76
C LEU A 52 -7.85 -6.27 16.48
N ARG A 53 -8.51 -6.66 17.57
CA ARG A 53 -8.07 -7.76 18.43
C ARG A 53 -8.35 -9.13 17.81
N LYS A 54 -7.55 -10.10 18.27
CA LYS A 54 -7.68 -11.51 17.93
C LYS A 54 -9.10 -12.02 18.24
N GLY A 55 -9.64 -12.85 17.35
CA GLY A 55 -10.99 -13.40 17.50
C GLY A 55 -12.11 -12.42 17.15
N GLY A 56 -11.83 -11.40 16.35
CA GLY A 56 -12.85 -10.50 15.79
C GLY A 56 -13.35 -9.42 16.74
N LYS A 57 -12.64 -9.12 17.83
CA LYS A 57 -13.02 -8.03 18.74
C LYS A 57 -12.45 -6.69 18.28
N PHE A 58 -13.26 -5.64 18.34
CA PHE A 58 -12.88 -4.28 18.00
C PHE A 58 -12.94 -3.43 19.26
N ASP A 59 -11.79 -2.86 19.65
CA ASP A 59 -11.70 -2.01 20.82
C ASP A 59 -11.29 -0.59 20.42
N LEU A 60 -11.98 0.39 20.98
CA LEU A 60 -11.65 1.81 20.93
C LEU A 60 -11.66 2.31 22.37
N ASP A 61 -10.59 2.99 22.79
CA ASP A 61 -10.37 3.28 24.22
C ASP A 61 -11.52 4.10 24.85
N ASP A 62 -12.07 5.07 24.10
CA ASP A 62 -13.21 5.89 24.54
C ASP A 62 -14.54 5.09 24.61
N TRP A 63 -14.69 4.04 23.81
CA TRP A 63 -15.85 3.15 23.78
C TRP A 63 -15.82 2.13 24.90
N ALA A 64 -14.63 1.59 25.20
CA ALA A 64 -14.43 0.69 26.33
C ALA A 64 -14.83 1.36 27.66
N GLN A 65 -14.49 2.65 27.84
CA GLN A 65 -14.89 3.45 29.00
C GLN A 65 -16.41 3.68 29.08
N GLN A 66 -17.10 3.64 27.93
CA GLN A 66 -18.56 3.82 27.82
C GLN A 66 -19.33 2.49 27.82
N GLY A 67 -18.64 1.35 27.97
CA GLY A 67 -19.24 0.02 27.93
C GLY A 67 -19.79 -0.37 26.56
N ILE A 68 -19.23 0.20 25.49
CA ILE A 68 -19.55 -0.14 24.11
C ILE A 68 -18.55 -1.18 23.63
N SER A 69 -19.05 -2.36 23.20
CA SER A 69 -18.26 -3.37 22.51
C SER A 69 -18.58 -3.37 21.03
N ALA A 70 -17.60 -3.74 20.20
CA ALA A 70 -17.80 -3.97 18.79
C ALA A 70 -17.04 -5.22 18.32
N GLU A 71 -17.49 -5.77 17.22
CA GLU A 71 -16.88 -6.90 16.54
C GLU A 71 -16.47 -6.48 15.13
N TRP A 72 -15.41 -7.05 14.59
CA TRP A 72 -14.97 -6.80 13.22
C TRP A 72 -14.88 -8.10 12.43
N LYS A 73 -15.14 -8.00 11.12
CA LYS A 73 -15.06 -9.12 10.19
C LYS A 73 -14.61 -8.65 8.82
N VAL A 74 -13.71 -9.41 8.19
CA VAL A 74 -13.36 -9.21 6.78
C VAL A 74 -14.57 -9.53 5.90
N THR A 75 -15.00 -8.56 5.09
CA THR A 75 -16.15 -8.67 4.18
C THR A 75 -15.78 -8.60 2.71
N GLY A 76 -14.52 -8.24 2.40
CA GLY A 76 -13.99 -8.19 1.05
C GLY A 76 -12.46 -8.28 1.03
N PRO A 77 -11.82 -8.25 -0.14
CA PRO A 77 -10.37 -8.44 -0.27
C PRO A 77 -9.53 -7.37 0.45
N LYS A 78 -10.12 -6.21 0.74
CA LYS A 78 -9.52 -5.11 1.52
C LYS A 78 -10.49 -4.50 2.52
N GLU A 79 -11.64 -5.13 2.72
CA GLU A 79 -12.75 -4.52 3.44
C GLU A 79 -13.00 -5.25 4.75
N VAL A 80 -13.15 -4.47 5.82
CA VAL A 80 -13.56 -4.93 7.14
C VAL A 80 -14.83 -4.18 7.53
N THR A 81 -15.83 -4.92 7.97
CA THR A 81 -17.00 -4.33 8.62
C THR A 81 -16.83 -4.43 10.13
N VAL A 82 -17.03 -3.31 10.82
CA VAL A 82 -17.10 -3.22 12.28
C VAL A 82 -18.56 -3.06 12.68
N THR A 83 -19.06 -3.92 13.56
CA THR A 83 -20.43 -3.90 14.05
C THR A 83 -20.43 -3.64 15.55
N VAL A 84 -21.14 -2.60 15.98
CA VAL A 84 -21.31 -2.33 17.41
C VAL A 84 -22.23 -3.40 18.02
N VAL A 85 -21.75 -4.07 19.04
CA VAL A 85 -22.50 -5.03 19.85
C VAL A 85 -22.85 -4.33 21.16
N SER A 86 -23.93 -3.55 21.15
CA SER A 86 -24.43 -2.86 22.34
C SER A 86 -25.95 -3.00 22.46
N GLN A 87 -26.43 -3.22 23.68
CA GLN A 87 -27.87 -3.21 23.96
C GLN A 87 -28.50 -1.82 23.76
N LYS A 88 -27.69 -0.75 23.83
CA LYS A 88 -28.13 0.64 23.69
C LYS A 88 -28.10 1.15 22.24
N PHE A 89 -27.26 0.57 21.40
CA PHE A 89 -27.04 1.02 20.02
C PHE A 89 -27.17 -0.18 19.08
N ARG A 90 -28.32 -0.29 18.41
CA ARG A 90 -28.55 -1.34 17.39
C ARG A 90 -28.18 -0.81 16.01
N ASP A 91 -27.70 -1.71 15.15
CA ASP A 91 -27.49 -1.52 13.70
C ASP A 91 -26.38 -0.53 13.28
N LEU A 92 -25.49 -0.14 14.19
CA LEU A 92 -24.33 0.69 13.85
C LEU A 92 -23.22 -0.17 13.25
N THR A 93 -22.86 0.16 12.02
CA THR A 93 -21.81 -0.52 11.25
C THR A 93 -20.89 0.48 10.59
N ALA A 94 -19.59 0.29 10.73
CA ALA A 94 -18.57 1.02 9.99
C ALA A 94 -17.92 0.08 8.97
N THR A 95 -17.53 0.64 7.84
CA THR A 95 -16.76 -0.06 6.81
C THR A 95 -15.36 0.53 6.78
N LEU A 96 -14.35 -0.32 6.92
CA LEU A 96 -12.93 0.03 6.82
C LEU A 96 -12.39 -0.57 5.53
N VAL A 97 -11.80 0.26 4.68
CA VAL A 97 -11.19 -0.12 3.42
C VAL A 97 -9.69 0.12 3.55
N PHE A 98 -8.92 -0.95 3.60
CA PHE A 98 -7.47 -0.92 3.74
C PHE A 98 -6.78 -0.69 2.40
N ASP A 99 -5.62 -0.03 2.44
CA ASP A 99 -4.72 -0.03 1.29
C ASP A 99 -4.05 -1.39 1.09
N ASP A 100 -3.41 -1.59 -0.07
CA ASP A 100 -2.69 -2.83 -0.40
C ASP A 100 -1.57 -3.18 0.59
N GLY A 101 -1.01 -2.18 1.27
CA GLY A 101 0.10 -2.34 2.20
C GLY A 101 -0.34 -2.56 3.66
N LEU A 102 -1.64 -2.51 3.96
CA LEU A 102 -2.18 -2.50 5.32
C LEU A 102 -1.48 -1.45 6.20
N ASN A 103 -1.22 -0.28 5.63
CA ASN A 103 -0.54 0.85 6.27
C ASN A 103 -1.53 1.93 6.71
N SER A 104 -2.66 2.01 6.03
CA SER A 104 -3.78 2.88 6.38
C SER A 104 -5.12 2.24 6.01
N PHE A 105 -6.20 2.75 6.59
CA PHE A 105 -7.55 2.52 6.07
C PHE A 105 -8.34 3.82 5.97
N THR A 106 -9.37 3.79 5.15
CA THR A 106 -10.43 4.80 5.06
C THR A 106 -11.78 4.10 5.20
N GLY A 107 -12.87 4.81 4.98
CA GLY A 107 -14.17 4.17 4.75
C GLY A 107 -15.31 4.97 5.32
N HIS A 108 -16.32 4.31 5.85
CA HIS A 108 -17.52 4.94 6.38
C HIS A 108 -17.68 4.62 7.86
N ASP A 109 -17.93 5.66 8.66
CA ASP A 109 -18.13 5.57 10.11
C ASP A 109 -19.46 4.88 10.43
N LEU A 110 -19.73 4.63 11.71
CA LEU A 110 -20.89 3.90 12.21
C LEU A 110 -22.26 4.38 11.72
N ASP A 111 -22.37 5.66 11.37
CA ASP A 111 -23.60 6.27 10.83
C ASP A 111 -23.72 6.17 9.30
N LYS A 112 -22.74 5.54 8.65
CA LYS A 112 -22.56 5.38 7.19
C LYS A 112 -22.51 6.68 6.38
N LYS A 113 -22.66 7.84 7.02
CA LYS A 113 -22.70 9.16 6.38
C LYS A 113 -21.35 9.83 6.45
N ARG A 114 -20.65 9.70 7.58
CA ARG A 114 -19.32 10.27 7.77
C ARG A 114 -18.27 9.36 7.13
N VAL A 115 -17.42 9.96 6.32
CA VAL A 115 -16.21 9.31 5.82
C VAL A 115 -15.19 9.27 6.96
N ILE A 116 -14.57 8.11 7.17
CA ILE A 116 -13.44 7.98 8.08
C ILE A 116 -12.21 8.57 7.38
N THR A 117 -11.59 9.57 8.01
CA THR A 117 -10.32 10.11 7.51
C THR A 117 -9.24 9.02 7.58
N PRO A 118 -8.23 9.06 6.68
CA PRO A 118 -7.16 8.08 6.63
C PRO A 118 -6.59 7.82 8.01
N SER A 119 -6.64 6.56 8.37
CA SER A 119 -6.44 6.07 9.71
C SER A 119 -5.20 5.18 9.65
N PRO A 120 -4.01 5.74 9.95
CA PRO A 120 -2.75 5.02 9.82
C PRO A 120 -2.60 3.92 10.86
N ARG A 121 -1.85 2.89 10.49
CA ARG A 121 -1.46 1.82 11.39
C ARG A 121 -0.43 2.33 12.40
N LEU A 122 -0.69 2.06 13.67
CA LEU A 122 0.28 2.14 14.76
C LEU A 122 1.05 0.82 14.79
N GLY A 123 2.38 0.91 14.83
CA GLY A 123 3.27 -0.25 14.79
C GLY A 123 2.93 -1.29 15.85
N LYS A 124 3.22 -2.57 15.54
CA LYS A 124 3.21 -3.65 16.53
C LYS A 124 4.32 -3.35 17.55
N ASN A 125 3.92 -2.91 18.74
CA ASN A 125 4.77 -2.52 19.86
C ASN A 125 5.37 -1.11 19.73
N GLY A 126 5.12 -0.27 20.74
CA GLY A 126 5.74 1.04 20.91
C GLY A 126 7.23 0.99 21.27
N GLN A 127 8.04 0.26 20.51
CA GLN A 127 9.50 0.22 20.64
C GLN A 127 10.11 0.25 19.24
N GLY A 128 10.62 1.40 18.83
CA GLY A 128 11.29 1.58 17.53
C GLY A 128 10.94 2.85 16.76
N GLY A 129 10.41 3.89 17.42
CA GLY A 129 10.36 5.20 16.77
C GLY A 129 11.78 5.73 16.60
N LEU A 130 12.17 6.06 15.36
CA LEU A 130 13.34 6.90 15.12
C LEU A 130 13.19 8.15 16.00
N ALA A 131 14.27 8.55 16.67
CA ALA A 131 14.23 9.79 17.44
C ALA A 131 13.85 10.94 16.51
N GLN A 132 13.10 11.93 17.00
CA GLN A 132 12.60 13.06 16.19
C GLN A 132 13.73 13.72 15.36
N ALA A 133 14.95 13.78 15.91
CA ALA A 133 16.15 14.28 15.24
C ALA A 133 16.61 13.37 14.09
N GLU A 134 16.55 12.05 14.24
CA GLU A 134 16.90 11.09 13.21
C GLU A 134 15.90 11.14 12.05
N LEU A 135 14.60 11.21 12.34
CA LEU A 135 13.58 11.32 11.31
C LEU A 135 13.67 12.67 10.57
N THR A 136 13.95 13.76 11.29
CA THR A 136 14.22 15.07 10.66
C THR A 136 15.40 14.99 9.71
N LYS A 137 16.48 14.31 10.11
CA LYS A 137 17.66 14.10 9.27
C LYS A 137 17.36 13.22 8.06
N LEU A 138 16.52 12.19 8.23
CA LEU A 138 16.14 11.25 7.18
C LEU A 138 15.28 11.91 6.10
N LEU A 139 14.33 12.74 6.51
CA LEU A 139 13.41 13.44 5.60
C LEU A 139 14.00 14.73 5.04
N GLY A 140 14.99 15.33 5.70
CA GLY A 140 15.63 16.56 5.27
C GLY A 140 16.36 16.43 3.92
N GLY A 141 15.91 17.17 2.93
CA GLY A 141 16.39 17.16 1.54
C GLY A 141 15.66 16.16 0.64
N THR A 142 14.54 15.59 1.09
CA THR A 142 13.74 14.65 0.28
C THR A 142 12.67 15.37 -0.53
N GLN A 143 12.36 14.81 -1.71
CA GLN A 143 11.37 15.33 -2.63
C GLN A 143 10.24 14.34 -2.87
N TRP A 144 9.01 14.84 -3.03
CA TRP A 144 7.82 14.01 -3.12
C TRP A 144 6.77 14.61 -4.05
N HIS A 145 5.97 13.75 -4.68
CA HIS A 145 4.87 14.16 -5.55
C HIS A 145 3.62 14.50 -4.72
N TRP A 146 3.30 15.78 -4.57
CA TRP A 146 2.15 16.26 -3.80
C TRP A 146 0.82 15.84 -4.44
N HIS A 147 -0.06 15.18 -3.68
CA HIS A 147 -1.25 14.48 -4.19
C HIS A 147 -0.95 13.49 -5.33
N GLY A 148 0.24 12.89 -5.34
CA GLY A 148 0.64 11.93 -6.37
C GLY A 148 0.81 12.54 -7.77
N LYS A 149 0.87 13.87 -7.87
CA LYS A 149 1.01 14.57 -9.15
C LYS A 149 2.48 14.70 -9.56
N PRO A 150 2.89 14.16 -10.73
CA PRO A 150 4.28 14.23 -11.18
C PRO A 150 4.82 15.66 -11.33
N ASP A 151 3.96 16.59 -11.72
CA ASP A 151 4.24 18.01 -11.96
C ASP A 151 4.19 18.88 -10.70
N ARG A 152 3.81 18.33 -9.54
CA ARG A 152 3.80 19.04 -8.26
C ARG A 152 4.74 18.38 -7.28
N VAL A 153 6.00 18.79 -7.32
CA VAL A 153 7.02 18.33 -6.39
C VAL A 153 7.06 19.24 -5.17
N LEU A 154 7.03 18.62 -4.00
CA LEU A 154 7.38 19.27 -2.75
C LEU A 154 8.77 18.83 -2.29
N GLU A 155 9.46 19.71 -1.57
CA GLU A 155 10.72 19.44 -0.91
C GLU A 155 10.59 19.68 0.60
N LEU A 156 10.95 18.68 1.40
CA LEU A 156 11.19 18.84 2.84
C LEU A 156 12.64 19.25 3.04
N ARG A 157 12.93 20.54 3.16
CA ARG A 157 14.33 21.00 3.25
C ARG A 157 14.95 20.74 4.61
N LYS A 158 16.29 20.60 4.60
CA LYS A 158 17.11 20.33 5.80
C LYS A 158 17.04 21.44 6.85
N ASP A 159 16.71 22.67 6.44
CA ASP A 159 16.55 23.82 7.32
C ASP A 159 15.15 23.91 7.98
N GLY A 160 14.28 22.93 7.74
CA GLY A 160 12.91 22.91 8.27
C GLY A 160 11.90 23.68 7.41
N THR A 161 12.31 24.20 6.25
CA THR A 161 11.37 24.81 5.29
C THR A 161 10.72 23.77 4.40
N PHE A 162 9.45 24.00 4.08
CA PHE A 162 8.68 23.21 3.12
C PHE A 162 8.53 24.05 1.86
N GLN A 163 8.93 23.50 0.71
CA GLN A 163 8.77 24.20 -0.56
C GLN A 163 7.92 23.37 -1.52
N LEU A 164 7.00 24.05 -2.19
CA LEU A 164 6.31 23.58 -3.38
C LEU A 164 6.63 24.59 -4.49
N ASP A 165 6.99 24.13 -5.68
CA ASP A 165 7.54 25.01 -6.72
C ASP A 165 6.59 26.16 -7.13
N ASP A 166 5.29 25.89 -7.14
CA ASP A 166 4.25 26.88 -7.45
C ASP A 166 3.97 27.86 -6.30
N TRP A 167 4.43 27.59 -5.07
CA TRP A 167 4.17 28.41 -3.87
C TRP A 167 5.18 29.52 -3.67
N ALA A 168 6.46 29.25 -3.98
CA ALA A 168 7.52 30.24 -3.84
C ALA A 168 7.21 31.52 -4.64
N GLN A 169 6.63 31.35 -5.85
CA GLN A 169 6.21 32.45 -6.72
C GLN A 169 4.99 33.22 -6.20
N GLN A 170 4.26 32.68 -5.22
CA GLN A 170 3.02 33.26 -4.68
C GLN A 170 3.21 33.92 -3.31
N GLY A 171 4.44 34.00 -2.79
CA GLY A 171 4.74 34.54 -1.47
C GLY A 171 4.19 33.69 -0.33
N ILE A 172 4.04 32.38 -0.57
CA ILE A 172 3.60 31.41 0.43
C ILE A 172 4.86 30.82 1.07
N THR A 173 4.95 30.88 2.40
CA THR A 173 6.02 30.25 3.16
C THR A 173 5.45 29.07 3.93
N ALA A 174 6.22 28.00 4.05
CA ALA A 174 5.81 26.84 4.81
C ALA A 174 6.99 26.27 5.58
N THR A 175 6.70 25.76 6.77
CA THR A 175 7.66 25.07 7.63
C THR A 175 7.15 23.68 7.92
N TRP A 176 8.05 22.75 8.18
CA TRP A 176 7.68 21.39 8.56
C TRP A 176 8.41 20.99 9.83
N ARG A 177 7.77 20.12 10.60
CA ARG A 177 8.37 19.49 11.78
C ARG A 177 7.85 18.09 11.94
N VAL A 178 8.71 17.19 12.40
CA VAL A 178 8.29 15.87 12.83
C VAL A 178 7.40 16.00 14.07
N THR A 179 6.21 15.41 14.04
CA THR A 179 5.25 15.38 15.17
C THR A 179 5.05 14.00 15.76
N GLY A 180 5.39 12.94 15.01
CA GLY A 180 5.27 11.56 15.46
C GLY A 180 6.33 10.66 14.83
N GLN A 181 6.26 9.35 15.08
CA GLN A 181 7.27 8.39 14.64
C GLN A 181 7.47 8.32 13.11
N ARG A 182 6.45 8.72 12.35
CA ARG A 182 6.43 8.82 10.88
C ARG A 182 5.55 9.98 10.42
N GLU A 183 5.33 10.95 11.30
CA GLU A 183 4.40 12.04 11.04
C GLU A 183 5.15 13.37 10.99
N VAL A 184 4.79 14.17 10.00
CA VAL A 184 5.25 15.54 9.85
C VAL A 184 4.05 16.46 9.79
N THR A 185 4.05 17.52 10.59
CA THR A 185 3.13 18.64 10.41
C THR A 185 3.80 19.71 9.57
N VAL A 186 3.11 20.14 8.52
CA VAL A 186 3.47 21.29 7.69
C VAL A 186 2.59 22.46 8.09
N THR A 187 3.20 23.59 8.45
CA THR A 187 2.49 24.85 8.74
C THR A 187 2.77 25.84 7.64
N VAL A 188 1.71 26.28 6.96
CA VAL A 188 1.77 27.24 5.86
C VAL A 188 1.34 28.60 6.36
N THR A 189 2.19 29.59 6.14
CA THR A 189 1.97 30.99 6.48
C THR A 189 2.01 31.82 5.21
N SER A 190 0.93 32.56 4.97
CA SER A 190 0.81 33.53 3.89
C SER A 190 0.11 34.77 4.40
N GLN A 191 0.40 35.92 3.79
CA GLN A 191 -0.34 37.16 4.07
C GLN A 191 -1.81 37.09 3.61
N LYS A 192 -2.15 36.15 2.71
CA LYS A 192 -3.48 36.05 2.08
C LYS A 192 -4.47 35.16 2.83
N PHE A 193 -4.03 34.29 3.73
CA PHE A 193 -4.89 33.35 4.43
C PHE A 193 -4.37 33.03 5.84
N LYS A 194 -5.27 32.62 6.73
CA LYS A 194 -4.91 32.15 8.09
C LYS A 194 -3.94 30.98 8.00
N ASN A 195 -3.08 30.82 9.00
CA ASN A 195 -2.15 29.68 9.07
C ASN A 195 -2.89 28.36 8.82
N LEU A 196 -2.48 27.67 7.76
CA LEU A 196 -3.00 26.37 7.38
C LEU A 196 -2.03 25.29 7.85
N THR A 197 -2.57 24.11 8.15
CA THR A 197 -1.77 22.98 8.63
C THR A 197 -2.11 21.76 7.82
N ALA A 198 -1.11 21.09 7.27
CA ALA A 198 -1.22 19.76 6.70
C ALA A 198 -0.47 18.76 7.59
N THR A 199 -0.93 17.52 7.60
CA THR A 199 -0.28 16.40 8.29
C THR A 199 0.12 15.38 7.25
N LEU A 200 1.41 15.04 7.22
CA LEU A 200 1.99 14.04 6.32
C LEU A 200 2.35 12.81 7.15
N ILE A 201 1.93 11.65 6.69
CA ILE A 201 2.09 10.37 7.37
C ILE A 201 2.83 9.44 6.41
N PHE A 202 4.09 9.14 6.74
CA PHE A 202 4.99 8.37 5.90
C PHE A 202 4.79 6.86 6.07
N THR A 203 5.00 6.13 4.99
CA THR A 203 5.12 4.67 5.02
C THR A 203 6.35 4.25 5.82
N GLU A 204 6.38 2.99 6.27
CA GLU A 204 7.47 2.46 7.11
C GLU A 204 8.84 2.52 6.41
N ASP A 205 8.85 2.35 5.10
CA ASP A 205 10.04 2.40 4.23
C ASP A 205 10.36 3.80 3.70
N PHE A 206 9.56 4.81 4.04
CA PHE A 206 9.68 6.19 3.53
C PHE A 206 9.69 6.28 1.99
N SER A 207 8.93 5.41 1.32
CA SER A 207 8.75 5.45 -0.13
C SER A 207 7.54 6.28 -0.58
N ALA A 208 6.57 6.50 0.32
CA ALA A 208 5.40 7.37 0.08
C ALA A 208 4.88 8.03 1.37
N PHE A 209 3.98 9.00 1.23
CA PHE A 209 3.14 9.49 2.32
C PHE A 209 1.68 9.73 1.89
N THR A 210 0.82 9.87 2.90
CA THR A 210 -0.58 10.34 2.79
C THR A 210 -0.86 11.34 3.91
N GLY A 211 -2.09 11.83 4.04
CA GLY A 211 -2.55 12.50 5.24
C GLY A 211 -3.58 13.59 4.97
N THR A 212 -3.59 14.61 5.82
CA THR A 212 -4.57 15.69 5.77
C THR A 212 -3.95 16.91 5.08
N ASP A 213 -4.63 17.44 4.07
CA ASP A 213 -4.22 18.60 3.32
C ASP A 213 -4.43 19.89 4.14
N LEU A 214 -3.99 21.02 3.60
CA LEU A 214 -4.08 22.35 4.20
C LEU A 214 -5.52 22.80 4.47
N ASP A 215 -6.46 22.33 3.65
CA ASP A 215 -7.88 22.44 3.92
C ASP A 215 -8.29 21.25 4.79
N LYS A 216 -8.73 21.52 6.02
CA LYS A 216 -8.84 20.57 7.15
C LYS A 216 -9.75 19.35 6.91
N ASN A 217 -10.37 19.24 5.73
CA ASN A 217 -11.26 18.16 5.34
C ASN A 217 -10.84 17.44 4.06
N ARG A 218 -9.72 17.85 3.43
CA ARG A 218 -9.24 17.25 2.18
C ARG A 218 -8.08 16.29 2.47
N ILE A 219 -8.11 15.15 1.79
CA ILE A 219 -7.08 14.13 1.92
C ILE A 219 -6.02 14.32 0.84
N ILE A 220 -4.76 14.14 1.23
CA ILE A 220 -3.65 14.06 0.31
C ILE A 220 -3.66 12.66 -0.31
N ALA A 221 -3.76 12.57 -1.64
CA ALA A 221 -3.61 11.31 -2.33
C ALA A 221 -2.20 10.75 -2.11
N VAL A 222 -2.02 9.44 -2.27
CA VAL A 222 -0.72 8.78 -2.10
C VAL A 222 0.35 9.53 -2.88
N SER A 223 1.35 10.00 -2.14
CA SER A 223 2.36 10.93 -2.61
C SER A 223 3.72 10.23 -2.57
N PRO A 224 4.14 9.59 -3.66
CA PRO A 224 5.40 8.86 -3.73
C PRO A 224 6.60 9.80 -3.70
N ARG A 225 7.72 9.28 -3.19
CA ARG A 225 9.01 9.96 -3.22
C ARG A 225 9.52 10.07 -4.65
N VAL A 226 10.12 11.20 -5.02
CA VAL A 226 10.59 11.45 -6.40
C VAL A 226 11.71 10.50 -6.81
N ASP A 227 12.62 10.19 -5.89
CA ASP A 227 13.74 9.27 -6.07
C ASP A 227 13.40 7.83 -5.65
N ALA A 228 12.11 7.49 -5.45
CA ALA A 228 11.69 6.16 -4.99
C ALA A 228 12.21 5.04 -5.92
N GLY A 229 12.21 5.28 -7.24
CA GLY A 229 12.78 4.35 -8.21
C GLY A 229 14.28 4.11 -8.05
N ALA A 230 15.05 5.16 -7.71
CA ALA A 230 16.48 5.02 -7.46
C ALA A 230 16.77 4.25 -6.17
N ILE A 231 15.99 4.48 -5.11
CA ILE A 231 16.08 3.74 -3.85
C ILE A 231 15.73 2.26 -4.08
N LEU A 232 14.65 1.99 -4.80
CA LEU A 232 14.26 0.63 -5.18
C LEU A 232 15.37 -0.05 -5.99
N ALA A 233 15.99 0.66 -6.94
CA ALA A 233 17.09 0.11 -7.73
C ALA A 233 18.31 -0.25 -6.88
N LEU A 234 18.65 0.54 -5.86
CA LEU A 234 19.72 0.21 -4.92
C LEU A 234 19.41 -1.08 -4.13
N ASN A 235 18.15 -1.27 -3.72
CA ASN A 235 17.72 -2.44 -2.94
C ASN A 235 17.61 -3.72 -3.77
N LEU A 236 17.31 -3.58 -5.07
CA LEU A 236 17.15 -4.70 -5.99
C LEU A 236 18.46 -5.08 -6.72
N GLY A 237 19.47 -4.21 -6.72
CA GLY A 237 20.75 -4.50 -7.36
C GLY A 237 21.43 -5.76 -6.82
N GLY A 238 21.77 -6.68 -7.71
CA GLY A 238 22.41 -7.97 -7.39
C GLY A 238 21.43 -9.06 -6.92
N THR A 239 20.12 -8.87 -7.08
CA THR A 239 19.11 -9.85 -6.61
C THR A 239 18.65 -10.78 -7.71
N ARG A 240 18.30 -12.02 -7.34
CA ARG A 240 17.86 -13.08 -8.25
C ARG A 240 16.42 -13.48 -7.96
N TRP A 241 15.66 -13.81 -9.00
CA TRP A 241 14.24 -14.11 -8.88
C TRP A 241 13.81 -15.15 -9.90
N LEU A 242 12.76 -15.91 -9.60
CA LEU A 242 12.14 -16.77 -10.60
C LEU A 242 11.33 -15.93 -11.58
N TRP A 243 11.39 -16.22 -12.88
CA TRP A 243 10.56 -15.60 -13.90
C TRP A 243 9.34 -16.48 -14.18
N HIS A 244 8.13 -15.92 -14.03
CA HIS A 244 6.87 -16.68 -14.04
C HIS A 244 6.84 -17.83 -13.03
N GLY A 245 7.53 -17.67 -11.90
CA GLY A 245 7.62 -18.71 -10.85
C GLY A 245 8.32 -20.01 -11.27
N LYS A 246 8.99 -20.03 -12.43
CA LYS A 246 9.64 -21.23 -12.96
C LYS A 246 11.06 -21.37 -12.43
N GLN A 247 11.39 -22.53 -11.87
CA GLN A 247 12.69 -22.81 -11.26
C GLN A 247 13.85 -22.80 -12.26
N ASP A 248 13.58 -23.14 -13.52
CA ASP A 248 14.54 -23.18 -14.63
C ASP A 248 14.72 -21.80 -15.32
N ARG A 249 13.98 -20.78 -14.89
CA ARG A 249 14.08 -19.42 -15.44
C ARG A 249 14.38 -18.44 -14.33
N VAL A 250 15.66 -18.26 -14.04
CA VAL A 250 16.13 -17.29 -13.06
C VAL A 250 16.49 -15.99 -13.77
N LEU A 251 15.89 -14.90 -13.30
CA LEU A 251 16.29 -13.55 -13.68
C LEU A 251 17.26 -12.98 -12.66
N HIS A 252 18.15 -12.11 -13.12
CA HIS A 252 19.09 -11.38 -12.29
C HIS A 252 18.99 -9.88 -12.60
N LEU A 253 18.61 -9.12 -11.57
CA LEU A 253 18.64 -7.65 -11.59
C LEU A 253 20.01 -7.20 -11.14
N ARG A 254 20.93 -6.94 -12.07
CA ARG A 254 22.30 -6.56 -11.73
C ARG A 254 22.37 -5.12 -11.23
N SER A 255 23.29 -4.86 -10.31
CA SER A 255 23.54 -3.54 -9.74
C SER A 255 24.04 -2.51 -10.77
N ASP A 256 24.53 -2.95 -11.93
CA ASP A 256 24.91 -2.09 -13.05
C ASP A 256 23.73 -1.73 -13.98
N GLY A 257 22.50 -2.08 -13.60
CA GLY A 257 21.28 -1.79 -14.36
C GLY A 257 20.99 -2.79 -15.49
N ARG A 258 21.79 -3.87 -15.62
CA ARG A 258 21.51 -4.94 -16.59
C ARG A 258 20.49 -5.93 -16.06
N PHE A 259 19.59 -6.34 -16.95
CA PHE A 259 18.63 -7.42 -16.71
C PHE A 259 19.12 -8.65 -17.45
N GLU A 260 19.34 -9.74 -16.71
CA GLU A 260 19.77 -11.02 -17.27
C GLU A 260 18.72 -12.08 -17.03
N LEU A 261 18.45 -12.88 -18.07
CA LEU A 261 17.70 -14.12 -17.99
C LEU A 261 18.61 -15.19 -18.62
N ASP A 262 18.82 -16.31 -17.94
CA ASP A 262 19.86 -17.29 -18.31
C ASP A 262 19.72 -17.79 -19.77
N ASP A 263 18.49 -17.92 -20.26
CA ASP A 263 18.16 -18.36 -21.63
C ASP A 263 18.33 -17.24 -22.69
N TRP A 264 18.35 -15.97 -22.30
CA TRP A 264 18.43 -14.82 -23.20
C TRP A 264 19.85 -14.46 -23.60
N ALA A 265 20.79 -14.59 -22.68
CA ALA A 265 22.20 -14.34 -22.96
C ALA A 265 22.69 -15.24 -24.11
N GLN A 266 22.25 -16.50 -24.13
CA GLN A 266 22.55 -17.46 -25.20
C GLN A 266 21.93 -17.08 -26.56
N GLN A 267 20.88 -16.27 -26.56
CA GLN A 267 20.15 -15.85 -27.77
C GLN A 267 20.60 -14.48 -28.30
N GLY A 268 21.54 -13.82 -27.60
CA GLY A 268 22.04 -12.48 -27.92
C GLY A 268 21.03 -11.37 -27.59
N ILE A 269 20.14 -11.59 -26.62
CA ILE A 269 19.17 -10.60 -26.17
C ILE A 269 19.79 -9.83 -24.99
N THR A 270 19.78 -8.50 -25.07
CA THR A 270 20.22 -7.62 -23.99
C THR A 270 19.05 -6.86 -23.41
N ALA A 271 19.04 -6.66 -22.10
CA ALA A 271 18.00 -5.91 -21.42
C ALA A 271 18.59 -5.06 -20.31
N ILE A 272 17.95 -3.91 -20.09
CA ILE A 272 18.24 -2.99 -19.01
C ILE A 272 17.02 -2.86 -18.12
N TRP A 273 17.23 -2.54 -16.85
CA TRP A 273 16.15 -2.27 -15.92
C TRP A 273 16.39 -0.98 -15.15
N GLN A 274 15.30 -0.36 -14.73
CA GLN A 274 15.32 0.84 -13.89
C GLN A 274 14.12 0.82 -12.94
N GLY A 275 14.31 1.27 -11.71
CA GLY A 275 13.19 1.56 -10.82
C GLY A 275 12.44 2.79 -11.33
N THR A 276 11.16 2.64 -11.62
CA THR A 276 10.28 3.72 -12.12
C THR A 276 9.30 4.21 -11.07
N GLY A 277 9.24 3.55 -9.91
CA GLY A 277 8.40 3.95 -8.78
C GLY A 277 8.85 3.28 -7.48
N PRO A 278 8.08 3.44 -6.39
CA PRO A 278 8.43 2.89 -5.08
C PRO A 278 8.49 1.36 -5.07
N ARG A 279 7.73 0.71 -5.95
CA ARG A 279 7.67 -0.76 -6.09
C ARG A 279 7.76 -1.21 -7.54
N GLU A 280 7.95 -0.28 -8.46
CA GLU A 280 7.86 -0.54 -9.89
C GLU A 280 9.25 -0.51 -10.52
N VAL A 281 9.53 -1.54 -11.32
CA VAL A 281 10.69 -1.62 -12.20
C VAL A 281 10.21 -1.75 -13.63
N THR A 282 10.81 -0.98 -14.53
CA THR A 282 10.65 -1.19 -15.97
C THR A 282 11.87 -1.91 -16.51
N VAL A 283 11.66 -3.01 -17.23
CA VAL A 283 12.68 -3.73 -17.99
C VAL A 283 12.51 -3.40 -19.46
N THR A 284 13.56 -2.93 -20.11
CA THR A 284 13.58 -2.65 -21.55
C THR A 284 14.52 -3.62 -22.22
N VAL A 285 13.99 -4.41 -23.15
CA VAL A 285 14.74 -5.34 -23.96
C VAL A 285 15.10 -4.68 -25.28
N THR A 286 16.40 -4.59 -25.55
CA THR A 286 16.94 -4.13 -26.83
C THR A 286 17.52 -5.34 -27.54
N SER A 287 16.98 -5.64 -28.72
CA SER A 287 17.43 -6.76 -29.55
C SER A 287 17.43 -6.36 -31.01
N GLN A 288 18.43 -6.80 -31.77
CA GLN A 288 18.42 -6.65 -33.23
C GLN A 288 17.38 -7.55 -33.92
N LYS A 289 16.83 -8.54 -33.20
CA LYS A 289 15.89 -9.53 -33.72
C LYS A 289 14.42 -9.19 -33.42
N PHE A 290 14.15 -8.30 -32.47
CA PHE A 290 12.81 -7.98 -32.00
C PHE A 290 12.66 -6.46 -31.87
N ARG A 291 11.43 -5.95 -32.05
CA ARG A 291 11.09 -4.57 -31.65
C ARG A 291 11.41 -4.37 -30.17
N ASP A 292 11.66 -3.13 -29.74
CA ASP A 292 11.85 -2.84 -28.33
C ASP A 292 10.64 -3.34 -27.51
N LEU A 293 10.92 -4.20 -26.54
CA LEU A 293 9.91 -4.75 -25.64
C LEU A 293 10.13 -4.19 -24.24
N THR A 294 9.03 -3.95 -23.54
CA THR A 294 9.06 -3.43 -22.17
C THR A 294 8.22 -4.32 -21.28
N ALA A 295 8.77 -4.75 -20.16
CA ALA A 295 8.04 -5.38 -19.07
C ALA A 295 7.99 -4.44 -17.87
N THR A 296 6.92 -4.53 -17.09
CA THR A 296 6.76 -3.79 -15.83
C THR A 296 6.69 -4.81 -14.72
N LEU A 297 7.59 -4.72 -13.75
CA LEU A 297 7.65 -5.59 -12.57
C LEU A 297 7.20 -4.78 -11.36
N ILE A 298 6.29 -5.32 -10.58
CA ILE A 298 5.73 -4.72 -9.38
C ILE A 298 6.08 -5.61 -8.19
N PHE A 299 6.98 -5.13 -7.33
CA PHE A 299 7.47 -5.87 -6.17
C PHE A 299 6.49 -5.79 -4.99
N ASP A 300 6.51 -6.80 -4.12
CA ASP A 300 5.87 -6.70 -2.80
C ASP A 300 6.68 -5.83 -1.84
N ASP A 301 6.04 -5.33 -0.77
CA ASP A 301 6.70 -4.42 0.20
C ASP A 301 7.91 -5.07 0.89
N ALA A 302 7.89 -6.39 1.04
CA ALA A 302 8.97 -7.15 1.65
C ALA A 302 10.13 -7.46 0.70
N LEU A 303 10.01 -7.10 -0.59
CA LEU A 303 10.95 -7.48 -1.65
C LEU A 303 11.24 -9.00 -1.63
N THR A 304 10.17 -9.79 -1.50
CA THR A 304 10.19 -11.26 -1.48
C THR A 304 9.58 -11.88 -2.73
N SER A 305 8.71 -11.16 -3.43
CA SER A 305 8.18 -11.56 -4.73
C SER A 305 7.79 -10.35 -5.58
N PHE A 306 7.56 -10.58 -6.88
CA PHE A 306 6.97 -9.59 -7.78
C PHE A 306 5.89 -10.20 -8.69
N THR A 307 5.06 -9.36 -9.26
CA THR A 307 4.12 -9.64 -10.37
C THR A 307 4.34 -8.59 -11.47
N GLY A 308 3.53 -8.59 -12.52
CA GLY A 308 3.47 -7.44 -13.43
C GLY A 308 3.12 -7.80 -14.87
N THR A 309 3.52 -6.96 -15.80
CA THR A 309 3.21 -7.13 -17.22
C THR A 309 4.45 -7.63 -17.96
N ASP A 310 4.29 -8.72 -18.71
CA ASP A 310 5.35 -9.32 -19.51
C ASP A 310 5.67 -8.46 -20.74
N LEU A 311 6.77 -8.79 -21.42
CA LEU A 311 7.38 -8.06 -22.54
C LEU A 311 6.45 -7.93 -23.75
N ASP A 312 5.55 -8.89 -23.95
CA ASP A 312 4.58 -8.87 -25.04
C ASP A 312 3.35 -8.00 -24.73
N LYS A 313 3.29 -7.39 -23.53
CA LYS A 313 2.23 -6.55 -22.96
C LYS A 313 0.84 -7.20 -22.85
N ASN A 314 0.71 -8.44 -23.33
CA ASN A 314 -0.55 -9.16 -23.38
C ASN A 314 -0.62 -10.26 -22.31
N ARG A 315 0.52 -10.58 -21.67
CA ARG A 315 0.61 -11.55 -20.58
C ARG A 315 0.93 -10.87 -19.26
N GLN A 316 0.32 -11.40 -18.22
CA GLN A 316 0.69 -11.07 -16.84
C GLN A 316 1.76 -12.04 -16.37
N ILE A 317 2.75 -11.50 -15.67
CA ILE A 317 3.75 -12.28 -14.94
C ILE A 317 3.10 -12.77 -13.66
N VAL A 318 3.01 -14.09 -13.53
CA VAL A 318 2.56 -14.73 -12.29
C VAL A 318 3.56 -14.48 -11.17
N ARG A 319 3.10 -14.61 -9.92
CA ARG A 319 3.90 -14.36 -8.73
C ARG A 319 5.26 -15.04 -8.81
N SER A 320 6.29 -14.23 -8.72
CA SER A 320 7.67 -14.56 -9.04
C SER A 320 8.53 -14.33 -7.80
N PRO A 321 8.86 -15.38 -7.03
CA PRO A 321 9.55 -15.25 -5.76
C PRO A 321 11.04 -14.97 -5.94
N ARG A 322 11.63 -14.34 -4.92
CA ARG A 322 13.07 -14.13 -4.79
C ARG A 322 13.77 -15.47 -4.62
N VAL A 323 14.91 -15.62 -5.29
CA VAL A 323 15.83 -16.74 -5.10
C VAL A 323 16.93 -16.29 -4.16
N GLY A 324 17.31 -17.16 -3.21
CA GLY A 324 18.46 -16.90 -2.34
C GLY A 324 19.73 -16.70 -3.16
N ASN A 325 20.66 -15.93 -2.60
CA ASN A 325 22.01 -15.80 -3.17
C ASN A 325 22.77 -17.12 -3.07
#